data_AF-A0AA38NSY3-F1
#
_entry.id   AF-A0AA38NSY3-F1
#
_cell.length_a   1.000
_cell.length_b   1.000
_cell.length_c   1.000
_cell.angle_alpha   90.00
_cell.angle_beta   90.00
_cell.angle_gamma   90.00
#
_symmetry.space_group_name_H-M   'P 1'
#
loop_
_entity.id
_entity.type
_entity.pdbx_description
1 polymer ?
#
loop_
_entity_poly.entity_id
_entity_poly.type
_entity_poly.pdbx_seq_one_letter_code
_entity_poly.pdbx_strand_id
1 'polypeptide(L)'
;MAKSLRSKVKRDFRSKKREVGVYAAAEAGRLHRLNAKLVAVVSKDKGGDDEVLMNEPVDLDEVLVSEPSVVSNIPEDTNADSMQVDNITESESSSSKRISTHGPRGSRREEWRLSKGLSAQPSRKGMNRQGGIGARRKAGRSKRRR
;
A
#
# COMPACT_ATOMS: atom_id res chain seq x y z
N MET A 1 -8.51 17.36 -50.49
CA MET A 1 -7.51 17.66 -49.45
C MET A 1 -7.31 16.44 -48.54
N ALA A 2 -6.07 16.03 -48.29
CA ALA A 2 -5.77 15.00 -47.31
C ALA A 2 -6.12 15.47 -45.88
N LYS A 3 -6.45 14.53 -44.99
CA LYS A 3 -6.74 14.83 -43.58
C LYS A 3 -5.44 14.87 -42.78
N SER A 4 -5.29 15.88 -41.91
CA SER A 4 -4.13 16.00 -41.00
C SER A 4 -4.08 14.87 -39.95
N LEU A 5 -2.90 14.56 -39.42
CA LEU A 5 -2.67 13.58 -38.35
C LEU A 5 -3.46 13.90 -37.07
N ARG A 6 -3.68 15.19 -36.79
CA ARG A 6 -4.47 15.66 -35.63
C ARG A 6 -5.95 15.89 -35.94
N SER A 7 -6.42 15.52 -37.14
CA SER A 7 -7.84 15.67 -37.48
C SER A 7 -8.71 14.78 -36.60
N LYS A 8 -9.82 15.33 -36.10
CA LYS A 8 -10.74 14.63 -35.18
C LYS A 8 -11.23 13.31 -35.77
N VAL A 9 -11.76 13.35 -36.99
CA VAL A 9 -12.24 12.16 -37.72
C VAL A 9 -11.22 11.02 -37.77
N LYS A 10 -9.94 11.30 -38.05
CA LYS A 10 -8.90 10.25 -38.09
C LYS A 10 -8.49 9.79 -36.70
N ARG A 11 -8.50 10.67 -35.69
CA ARG A 11 -8.22 10.31 -34.29
C ARG A 11 -9.31 9.42 -33.72
N ASP A 12 -10.58 9.74 -33.97
CA ASP A 12 -11.73 8.97 -33.48
C ASP A 12 -11.73 7.56 -34.07
N PHE A 13 -11.45 7.43 -35.37
CA PHE A 13 -11.29 6.13 -36.02
C PHE A 13 -10.12 5.32 -35.43
N ARG A 14 -9.00 5.97 -35.10
CA ARG A 14 -7.88 5.31 -34.42
C ARG A 14 -8.24 4.91 -32.99
N SER A 15 -9.05 5.68 -32.27
CA SER A 15 -9.54 5.31 -30.93
C SER A 15 -10.36 4.02 -31.00
N LYS A 16 -11.37 3.99 -31.89
CA LYS A 16 -12.21 2.81 -32.11
C LYS A 16 -11.39 1.57 -32.47
N LYS A 17 -10.35 1.71 -33.30
CA LYS A 17 -9.43 0.61 -33.64
C LYS A 17 -8.61 0.10 -32.46
N ARG A 18 -8.23 0.96 -31.52
CA ARG A 18 -7.50 0.55 -30.31
C ARG A 18 -8.40 -0.15 -29.31
N GLU A 19 -9.64 0.30 -29.16
CA GLU A 19 -10.58 -0.21 -28.15
C GLU A 19 -11.30 -1.50 -28.59
N VAL A 20 -11.77 -1.54 -29.84
CA VAL A 20 -12.65 -2.64 -30.34
C VAL A 20 -11.92 -3.55 -31.33
N GLY A 21 -10.77 -3.11 -31.85
CA GLY A 21 -10.04 -3.85 -32.88
C GLY A 21 -9.08 -4.90 -32.33
N VAL A 22 -8.37 -5.55 -33.26
CA VAL A 22 -7.31 -6.55 -32.99
C VAL A 22 -6.23 -6.04 -32.02
N TYR A 23 -5.99 -4.72 -31.99
CA TYR A 23 -5.04 -4.09 -31.08
C TYR A 23 -5.40 -4.33 -29.60
N ALA A 24 -6.69 -4.29 -29.25
CA ALA A 24 -7.16 -4.52 -27.89
C ALA A 24 -6.84 -5.95 -27.44
N ALA A 25 -7.14 -6.95 -28.29
CA ALA A 25 -6.89 -8.35 -27.99
C ALA A 25 -5.38 -8.66 -27.83
N ALA A 26 -4.55 -8.08 -28.71
CA ALA A 26 -3.10 -8.23 -28.62
C ALA A 26 -2.51 -7.59 -27.35
N GLU A 27 -3.00 -6.41 -26.97
CA GLU A 27 -2.61 -5.75 -25.73
C GLU A 27 -3.04 -6.56 -24.50
N ALA A 28 -4.31 -7.01 -24.45
CA ALA A 28 -4.83 -7.83 -23.36
C ALA A 28 -4.03 -9.13 -23.19
N GLY A 29 -3.69 -9.81 -24.29
CA GLY A 29 -2.84 -11.01 -24.25
C GLY A 29 -1.45 -10.72 -23.70
N ARG A 30 -0.83 -9.58 -24.06
CA ARG A 30 0.47 -9.17 -23.51
C ARG A 30 0.39 -8.88 -22.02
N LEU A 31 -0.65 -8.16 -21.58
CA LEU A 31 -0.89 -7.87 -20.16
C LEU A 31 -1.12 -9.14 -19.36
N HIS A 32 -1.89 -10.09 -19.88
CA HIS A 32 -2.10 -11.38 -19.24
C HIS A 32 -0.79 -12.16 -19.06
N ARG A 33 0.06 -12.21 -20.10
CA ARG A 33 1.38 -12.86 -20.00
C ARG A 33 2.28 -12.20 -18.94
N LEU A 34 2.27 -10.87 -18.86
CA LEU A 34 3.04 -10.16 -17.83
C LEU A 34 2.49 -10.43 -16.43
N ASN A 35 1.17 -10.42 -16.26
CA ASN A 35 0.54 -10.73 -14.99
C ASN A 35 0.87 -12.17 -14.56
N ALA A 36 0.73 -13.15 -15.45
CA ALA A 36 1.10 -14.54 -15.17
C ALA A 36 2.56 -14.68 -14.71
N LYS A 37 3.49 -13.93 -15.33
CA LYS A 37 4.91 -13.90 -14.89
C LYS A 37 5.08 -13.29 -13.51
N LEU A 38 4.42 -12.16 -13.24
CA LEU A 38 4.50 -11.49 -11.94
C LEU A 38 3.89 -12.35 -10.84
N VAL A 39 2.75 -12.98 -11.09
CA VAL A 39 2.14 -13.93 -10.15
C VAL A 39 3.09 -15.09 -9.88
N ALA A 40 3.72 -15.66 -10.91
CA ALA A 40 4.70 -16.73 -10.71
C ALA A 40 5.91 -16.29 -9.87
N VAL A 41 6.44 -15.08 -10.07
CA VAL A 41 7.53 -14.52 -9.25
C VAL A 41 7.08 -14.31 -7.80
N VAL A 42 5.95 -13.64 -7.59
CA VAL A 42 5.41 -13.39 -6.24
C VAL A 42 5.08 -14.69 -5.50
N SER A 43 4.55 -15.68 -6.19
CA SER A 43 4.30 -17.01 -5.61
C SER A 43 5.59 -17.74 -5.26
N LYS A 44 6.65 -17.61 -6.06
CA LYS A 44 7.98 -18.15 -5.72
C LYS A 44 8.57 -17.45 -4.50
N ASP A 45 8.51 -16.12 -4.44
CA ASP A 45 9.03 -15.36 -3.31
C ASP A 45 8.25 -15.65 -2.02
N LYS A 46 6.93 -15.89 -2.13
CA LYS A 46 6.09 -16.27 -0.99
C LYS A 46 6.32 -17.69 -0.49
N GLY A 47 6.84 -18.58 -1.34
CA GLY A 47 7.33 -19.90 -0.96
C GLY A 47 8.84 -19.93 -0.66
N GLY A 48 9.50 -18.77 -0.58
CA GLY A 48 10.95 -18.68 -0.35
C GLY A 48 11.37 -18.76 1.12
N ASP A 49 10.43 -18.81 2.07
CA ASP A 49 10.72 -19.10 3.49
C ASP A 49 10.49 -20.60 3.83
N ASP A 50 9.91 -21.40 2.93
CA ASP A 50 9.67 -22.83 3.16
C ASP A 50 10.02 -23.62 1.88
N GLU A 51 11.03 -24.49 1.96
CA GLU A 51 11.37 -25.54 0.99
C GLU A 51 12.20 -25.13 -0.25
N VAL A 52 13.52 -25.08 -0.03
CA VAL A 52 14.50 -25.50 -1.03
C VAL A 52 14.31 -27.00 -1.29
N LEU A 53 13.41 -27.39 -2.20
CA LEU A 53 13.45 -28.74 -2.77
C LEU A 53 12.75 -28.84 -4.13
N MET A 54 13.57 -29.08 -5.15
CA MET A 54 13.27 -29.88 -6.35
C MET A 54 12.02 -29.51 -7.18
N ASN A 55 12.26 -28.76 -8.26
CA ASN A 55 11.91 -29.19 -9.62
C ASN A 55 12.31 -28.10 -10.62
N GLU A 56 13.59 -28.13 -11.00
CA GLU A 56 14.02 -27.60 -12.28
C GLU A 56 13.83 -28.72 -13.32
N PRO A 57 13.12 -28.51 -14.45
CA PRO A 57 13.35 -29.34 -15.61
C PRO A 57 14.69 -28.88 -16.21
N VAL A 58 15.80 -29.40 -15.67
CA VAL A 58 17.08 -29.38 -16.38
C VAL A 58 16.94 -30.34 -17.54
N ASP A 59 17.20 -29.83 -18.74
CA ASP A 59 17.46 -30.63 -19.92
C ASP A 59 18.41 -31.80 -19.59
N LEU A 60 18.11 -32.97 -20.16
CA LEU A 60 18.99 -34.13 -20.13
C LEU A 60 20.42 -33.73 -20.51
N ASP A 61 21.34 -33.71 -19.54
CA ASP A 61 22.64 -34.39 -19.63
C ASP A 61 23.45 -34.24 -18.33
N GLU A 62 23.99 -35.37 -17.87
CA GLU A 62 25.29 -35.52 -17.19
C GLU A 62 25.44 -35.36 -15.64
N VAL A 63 25.45 -36.53 -14.97
CA VAL A 63 26.41 -37.03 -13.95
C VAL A 63 26.50 -36.39 -12.53
N LEU A 64 25.90 -37.09 -11.56
CA LEU A 64 26.43 -37.63 -10.28
C LEU A 64 27.65 -36.95 -9.61
N VAL A 65 27.56 -36.62 -8.29
CA VAL A 65 28.51 -36.98 -7.19
C VAL A 65 28.02 -36.47 -5.80
N SER A 66 27.62 -37.44 -4.95
CA SER A 66 27.70 -37.60 -3.46
C SER A 66 27.47 -36.48 -2.42
N GLU A 67 26.59 -36.78 -1.44
CA GLU A 67 26.42 -36.24 -0.06
C GLU A 67 27.66 -36.48 0.88
N PRO A 68 27.75 -36.16 2.23
CA PRO A 68 26.70 -35.76 3.22
C PRO A 68 27.03 -34.81 4.44
N SER A 69 25.96 -34.40 5.15
CA SER A 69 25.77 -34.28 6.64
C SER A 69 26.21 -33.07 7.51
N VAL A 70 25.45 -32.88 8.63
CA VAL A 70 25.70 -32.23 9.97
C VAL A 70 24.87 -30.94 10.23
N VAL A 71 23.70 -30.93 10.91
CA VAL A 71 23.25 -31.20 12.32
C VAL A 71 23.16 -29.95 13.25
N SER A 72 21.95 -29.79 13.84
CA SER A 72 21.58 -29.31 15.21
C SER A 72 21.27 -27.84 15.58
N ASN A 73 20.02 -27.68 16.08
CA ASN A 73 19.55 -27.12 17.38
C ASN A 73 19.73 -25.63 17.75
N ILE A 74 18.60 -24.95 18.00
CA ILE A 74 18.46 -23.87 19.01
C ILE A 74 17.08 -23.99 19.70
N PRO A 75 16.98 -23.94 21.05
CA PRO A 75 15.77 -24.27 21.83
C PRO A 75 14.86 -23.07 22.11
N GLU A 76 13.59 -23.39 22.40
CA GLU A 76 12.59 -22.52 23.03
C GLU A 76 12.95 -22.25 24.50
N ASP A 77 12.76 -21.00 24.96
CA ASP A 77 12.62 -20.72 26.39
C ASP A 77 11.80 -19.45 26.66
N THR A 78 10.69 -19.67 27.37
CA THR A 78 10.13 -18.88 28.48
C THR A 78 9.93 -17.36 28.33
N ASN A 79 8.68 -16.92 28.46
CA ASN A 79 8.29 -16.01 29.54
C ASN A 79 6.77 -15.87 29.62
N ALA A 80 6.19 -16.63 30.55
CA ALA A 80 4.91 -16.31 31.14
C ALA A 80 5.14 -15.18 32.16
N ASP A 81 4.73 -13.96 31.83
CA ASP A 81 4.62 -12.89 32.81
C ASP A 81 3.23 -12.25 32.75
N SER A 82 2.56 -12.39 33.88
CA SER A 82 1.18 -12.03 34.18
C SER A 82 1.00 -10.51 34.28
N MET A 83 -0.10 -9.97 33.75
CA MET A 83 -0.56 -8.64 34.15
C MET A 83 -1.99 -8.70 34.71
N GLN A 84 -2.04 -8.61 36.04
CA GLN A 84 -3.22 -8.39 36.86
C GLN A 84 -3.85 -7.03 36.52
N VAL A 85 -5.15 -7.01 36.23
CA VAL A 85 -5.90 -5.77 35.92
C VAL A 85 -6.72 -5.38 37.15
N ASP A 86 -6.20 -4.43 37.92
CA ASP A 86 -6.98 -3.80 39.00
C ASP A 86 -8.00 -2.83 38.41
N ASN A 87 -9.25 -3.08 38.79
CA ASN A 87 -10.48 -2.42 38.39
C ASN A 87 -10.57 -1.06 39.11
N ILE A 88 -10.25 0.05 38.44
CA ILE A 88 -10.50 1.40 38.97
C ILE A 88 -11.87 1.88 38.50
N THR A 89 -12.77 1.85 39.47
CA THR A 89 -14.13 2.36 39.51
C THR A 89 -14.18 3.88 39.24
N GLU A 90 -15.19 4.27 38.45
CA GLU A 90 -15.91 5.55 38.46
C GLU A 90 -15.16 6.88 38.21
N SER A 91 -15.37 7.44 37.01
CA SER A 91 -15.67 8.89 36.87
C SER A 91 -16.33 9.22 35.52
N GLU A 92 -17.62 9.51 35.62
CA GLU A 92 -18.36 10.55 34.89
C GLU A 92 -18.56 10.45 33.37
N SER A 93 -19.84 10.23 33.05
CA SER A 93 -20.50 10.49 31.78
C SER A 93 -20.25 11.91 31.25
N SER A 94 -19.34 12.04 30.28
CA SER A 94 -19.32 13.17 29.36
C SER A 94 -19.19 12.63 27.94
N SER A 95 -20.32 12.60 27.22
CA SER A 95 -20.48 12.28 25.79
C SER A 95 -19.47 11.26 25.24
N SER A 96 -19.87 9.99 25.09
CA SER A 96 -19.07 8.88 24.55
C SER A 96 -17.88 9.36 23.70
N LYS A 97 -16.70 9.50 24.32
CA LYS A 97 -15.52 10.04 23.66
C LYS A 97 -15.30 9.13 22.44
N ARG A 98 -15.41 9.67 21.22
CA ARG A 98 -15.14 8.87 20.02
C ARG A 98 -13.69 8.41 20.13
N ILE A 99 -13.53 7.13 20.44
CA ILE A 99 -12.22 6.50 20.51
C ILE A 99 -11.68 6.54 19.08
N SER A 100 -10.63 7.34 18.86
CA SER A 100 -9.94 7.34 17.59
C SER A 100 -9.35 5.95 17.38
N THR A 101 -9.81 5.23 16.36
CA THR A 101 -9.21 3.94 15.97
C THR A 101 -7.79 4.09 15.43
N HIS A 102 -7.33 5.33 15.22
CA HIS A 102 -5.99 5.66 14.81
C HIS A 102 -5.23 6.24 15.99
N GLY A 103 -4.21 5.51 16.46
CA GLY A 103 -3.23 6.00 17.43
C GLY A 103 -2.35 7.13 16.87
N PRO A 104 -1.46 7.72 17.69
CA PRO A 104 -0.54 8.75 17.25
C PRO A 104 0.35 8.23 16.10
N ARG A 105 0.53 9.04 15.05
CA ARG A 105 1.27 8.62 13.84
C ARG A 105 2.78 8.83 13.93
N GLY A 106 3.29 9.21 15.11
CA GLY A 106 4.73 9.39 15.36
C GLY A 106 5.39 10.39 14.41
N SER A 107 4.66 11.39 13.91
CA SER A 107 5.27 12.38 13.02
C SER A 107 6.20 13.28 13.82
N ARG A 108 7.41 13.57 13.31
CA ARG A 108 8.36 14.53 13.90
C ARG A 108 7.71 15.87 14.30
N ARG A 109 6.71 16.32 13.53
CA ARG A 109 5.96 17.55 13.83
C ARG A 109 5.07 17.41 15.07
N GLU A 110 4.47 16.24 15.30
CA GLU A 110 3.65 15.96 16.47
C GLU A 110 4.53 15.89 17.72
N GLU A 111 5.66 15.19 17.65
CA GLU A 111 6.65 15.10 18.73
C GLU A 111 7.22 16.46 19.11
N TRP A 112 7.63 17.26 18.12
CA TRP A 112 8.11 18.63 18.37
C TRP A 112 7.04 19.52 19.00
N ARG A 113 5.75 19.28 18.69
CA ARG A 113 4.66 20.04 19.29
C ARG A 113 4.42 19.60 20.73
N LEU A 114 4.38 18.30 20.98
CA LEU A 114 4.24 17.74 22.33
C LEU A 114 5.37 18.18 23.24
N SER A 115 6.63 18.15 22.77
CA SER A 115 7.78 18.65 23.53
C SER A 115 7.76 20.16 23.78
N LYS A 116 7.00 20.90 22.98
CA LYS A 116 6.74 22.34 23.17
C LYS A 116 5.46 22.63 23.95
N GLY A 117 4.81 21.61 24.54
CA GLY A 117 3.57 21.77 25.31
C GLY A 117 2.35 22.14 24.44
N LEU A 118 2.44 21.95 23.12
CA LEU A 118 1.36 22.21 22.18
C LEU A 118 0.60 20.92 21.86
N SER A 119 -0.68 21.05 21.49
CA SER A 119 -1.48 19.92 21.01
C SER A 119 -0.83 19.24 19.79
N ALA A 120 -0.79 17.90 19.76
CA ALA A 120 -0.17 17.11 18.67
C ALA A 120 -0.67 17.57 17.28
N GLN A 121 -1.98 17.72 17.16
CA GLN A 121 -2.63 18.30 15.98
C GLN A 121 -3.13 19.74 16.28
N PRO A 122 -2.94 20.70 15.37
CA PRO A 122 -3.53 22.03 15.51
C PRO A 122 -5.06 21.95 15.41
N SER A 123 -5.77 22.64 16.31
CA SER A 123 -7.23 22.68 16.28
C SER A 123 -7.73 23.30 14.97
N ARG A 124 -8.81 22.73 14.41
CA ARG A 124 -9.46 23.29 13.23
C ARG A 124 -10.30 24.48 13.69
N LYS A 125 -9.94 25.70 13.27
CA LYS A 125 -10.66 26.92 13.69
C LYS A 125 -11.81 27.23 12.72
N GLY A 126 -13.03 27.13 13.22
CA GLY A 126 -14.23 27.73 12.65
C GLY A 126 -14.98 26.91 11.58
N MET A 127 -16.29 27.20 11.50
CA MET A 127 -17.17 26.79 10.42
C MET A 127 -17.01 27.78 9.24
N ASN A 128 -17.04 27.30 8.01
CA ASN A 128 -17.20 28.17 6.84
C ASN A 128 -18.62 28.78 6.83
N ARG A 129 -18.86 29.79 5.99
CA ARG A 129 -20.20 30.41 5.84
C ARG A 129 -21.30 29.44 5.37
N GLN A 130 -20.93 28.24 4.91
CA GLN A 130 -21.84 27.19 4.44
C GLN A 130 -22.08 26.11 5.51
N GLY A 131 -21.67 26.33 6.77
CA GLY A 131 -21.92 25.38 7.86
C GLY A 131 -20.99 24.16 7.88
N GLY A 132 -19.97 24.09 7.02
CA GLY A 132 -18.96 23.03 7.00
C GLY A 132 -17.65 23.42 7.69
N ILE A 133 -16.82 22.45 8.04
CA ILE A 133 -15.50 22.69 8.66
C ILE A 133 -14.64 23.58 7.73
N GLY A 134 -14.16 24.72 8.23
CA GLY A 134 -13.34 25.64 7.45
C GLY A 134 -12.07 24.97 6.90
N ALA A 135 -11.90 24.97 5.58
CA ALA A 135 -10.69 24.44 4.96
C ALA A 135 -9.46 25.25 5.39
N ARG A 136 -8.41 24.58 5.89
CA ARG A 136 -7.17 25.22 6.39
C ARG A 136 -6.40 25.96 5.29
N ARG A 137 -6.57 25.55 4.04
CA ARG A 137 -6.00 26.20 2.85
C ARG A 137 -7.14 26.42 1.87
N LYS A 138 -7.18 27.57 1.22
CA LYS A 138 -8.08 27.81 0.08
C LYS A 138 -7.56 26.99 -1.10
N ALA A 139 -7.83 25.68 -1.09
CA ALA A 139 -7.54 24.83 -2.24
C ALA A 139 -8.22 25.45 -3.48
N GLY A 140 -7.46 25.68 -4.54
CA GLY A 140 -7.96 26.26 -5.78
C GLY A 140 -7.98 27.79 -5.88
N ARG A 141 -7.59 28.56 -4.85
CA ARG A 141 -7.42 30.02 -5.01
C ARG A 141 -5.99 30.34 -5.41
N SER A 142 -5.80 30.87 -6.63
CA SER A 142 -4.49 31.31 -7.08
C SER A 142 -3.91 32.31 -6.07
N LYS A 143 -2.67 32.06 -5.65
CA LYS A 143 -1.92 32.94 -4.76
C LYS A 143 -1.71 34.25 -5.53
N ARG A 144 -2.58 35.24 -5.34
CA ARG A 144 -2.34 36.58 -5.88
C ARG A 144 -1.05 37.08 -5.26
N ARG A 145 0.01 37.11 -6.07
CA ARG A 145 1.27 37.75 -5.73
C ARG A 145 0.96 39.23 -5.55
N ARG A 146 1.12 39.70 -4.32
CA ARG A 146 1.45 41.09 -4.01
C ARG A 146 2.75 41.00 -3.23
#